data_AF-A0A3N4KEP5-F1
#
_entry.id   AF-A0A3N4KEP5-F1
#
_cell.length_a   1.000
_cell.length_b   1.000
_cell.length_c   1.000
_cell.angle_alpha   90.00
_cell.angle_beta   90.00
_cell.angle_gamma   90.00
#
_symmetry.space_group_name_H-M   'P 1'
#
loop_
_entity.id
_entity.type
_entity.pdbx_description
1 polymer ?
#
loop_
_entity_poly.entity_id
_entity_poly.type
_entity_poly.pdbx_seq_one_letter_code
_entity_poly.pdbx_strand_id
1 'polypeptide(L)'
;MSFLHSRKSTIPPVFAPAETKKDTPAIPDPQVFTITTLQPAASGLPTVSQCAVHLELLEAFTRLRNRVYKEEAFSELFGEDPEKKLWWRAVVEVAVGRFGIWWETVNEELKVREEGEAGMLDKSSGMKVLPRDLLPPLDVLMVWHSYMLNPRKYNEDCIWFGMGATMDIAFPYEYVHEAIDDDKWDYKLSGHATRYWEKISSQAPDILEEILWKLPPKKTIKCPACAKEMEVFMCEIKPENRKRGWISEEFAVDCEGCGMDITMESLCAEKFRKDIKSLIEDGEDFRLRITSLDLQGATYLHPSSPTSFDVLNSLNALIRTTFPEPPTLQSHPTIASIIAPLSTHPVTPLLQSCYAETPTPYSLNLTLAVLRQGSFVDKMHQQLWIRSPSLMGRLPLDSIPLVRARPETRSVVLINPPDTSGFLQRAVSRYKSYFSLFKLHPGKILVPTIDVDLVWHSAMLTPVAYRAYCKHVAGRFIDHNDKLSEDTLDDGFEYTAAAFEEITGGEEYGRCLCWHCETALNEGVRPGGGKEERWKVWKVTGDEKERLVRLRVEYYREVEKRRRSRMEGLGREGLFAAMKRK
;
A
#
# COMPACT_ATOMS: atom_id res chain seq x y z
N MET A 1 -1.65 -2.34 21.00
CA MET A 1 -2.83 -2.94 21.64
C MET A 1 -3.61 -1.82 22.33
N SER A 2 -4.80 -1.49 21.85
CA SER A 2 -5.65 -0.48 22.51
C SER A 2 -6.13 -0.99 23.88
N PHE A 3 -5.84 -0.23 24.93
CA PHE A 3 -6.12 -0.52 26.34
C PHE A 3 -7.61 -0.43 26.73
N LEU A 4 -8.52 -0.22 25.77
CA LEU A 4 -9.90 0.19 26.08
C LEU A 4 -10.86 -0.93 26.55
N HIS A 5 -10.43 -2.19 26.67
CA HIS A 5 -11.32 -3.29 27.11
C HIS A 5 -10.77 -4.13 28.29
N SER A 6 -9.82 -3.59 29.06
CA SER A 6 -9.36 -4.22 30.30
C SER A 6 -10.40 -4.05 31.41
N ARG A 7 -11.42 -4.92 31.49
CA ARG A 7 -12.08 -5.17 32.78
C ARG A 7 -11.06 -5.84 33.71
N LYS A 8 -10.61 -5.11 34.74
CA LYS A 8 -9.87 -5.67 35.88
C LYS A 8 -10.74 -6.74 36.56
N SER A 9 -10.10 -7.85 36.92
CA SER A 9 -10.63 -8.99 37.69
C SER A 9 -11.39 -10.06 36.90
N THR A 10 -10.65 -11.01 36.32
CA THR A 10 -11.04 -12.42 36.12
C THR A 10 -9.76 -13.15 35.73
N ILE A 11 -9.49 -14.33 36.31
CA ILE A 11 -8.35 -15.17 35.93
C ILE A 11 -8.52 -15.50 34.43
N PRO A 12 -7.52 -15.27 33.56
CA PRO A 12 -7.62 -15.59 32.15
C PRO A 12 -7.93 -17.08 31.95
N PRO A 13 -8.80 -17.45 31.00
CA PRO A 13 -9.04 -18.86 30.70
C PRO A 13 -7.74 -19.55 30.30
N VAL A 14 -7.47 -20.73 30.88
CA VAL A 14 -6.31 -21.55 30.53
C VAL A 14 -6.73 -22.56 29.47
N PHE A 15 -6.03 -22.56 28.34
CA PHE A 15 -6.24 -23.48 27.24
C PHE A 15 -5.13 -24.53 27.21
N ALA A 16 -5.50 -25.79 26.96
CA ALA A 16 -4.56 -26.89 26.89
C ALA A 16 -3.71 -26.83 25.60
N PRO A 17 -2.40 -27.13 25.68
CA PRO A 17 -1.57 -27.34 24.49
C PRO A 17 -2.17 -28.39 23.56
N ALA A 18 -1.93 -28.24 22.27
CA ALA A 18 -2.27 -29.24 21.27
C ALA A 18 -1.33 -30.45 21.38
N GLU A 19 -1.87 -31.66 21.24
CA GLU A 19 -1.07 -32.88 21.19
C GLU A 19 -0.19 -32.94 19.93
N THR A 20 -0.71 -32.45 18.80
CA THR A 20 0.02 -32.35 17.55
C THR A 20 -0.22 -31.00 16.86
N LYS A 21 0.66 -30.62 15.92
CA LYS A 21 0.46 -29.42 15.08
C LYS A 21 -0.88 -29.46 14.31
N LYS A 22 -1.41 -30.65 13.98
CA LYS A 22 -2.70 -30.78 13.29
C LYS A 22 -3.89 -30.39 14.17
N ASP A 23 -3.73 -30.45 15.49
CA ASP A 23 -4.80 -30.12 16.45
C ASP A 23 -4.87 -28.62 16.74
N THR A 24 -3.84 -27.88 16.33
CA THR A 24 -3.82 -26.42 16.34
C THR A 24 -4.72 -25.84 15.25
N PRO A 25 -5.40 -24.71 15.49
CA PRO A 25 -6.16 -24.02 14.46
C PRO A 25 -5.22 -23.42 13.41
N ALA A 26 -5.59 -23.56 12.13
CA ALA A 26 -4.96 -22.77 11.08
C ALA A 26 -5.44 -21.32 11.20
N ILE A 27 -4.50 -20.40 11.43
CA ILE A 27 -4.76 -18.96 11.53
C ILE A 27 -3.70 -18.30 10.63
N PRO A 28 -4.05 -17.46 9.65
CA PRO A 28 -5.41 -17.17 9.21
C PRO A 28 -6.15 -18.44 8.77
N ASP A 29 -7.48 -18.40 8.78
CA ASP A 29 -8.24 -19.54 8.27
C ASP A 29 -8.00 -19.66 6.76
N PRO A 30 -7.50 -20.79 6.23
CA PRO A 30 -7.19 -20.91 4.81
C PRO A 30 -8.38 -20.62 3.89
N GLN A 31 -9.62 -20.78 4.38
CA GLN A 31 -10.82 -20.45 3.62
C GLN A 31 -10.94 -18.97 3.28
N VAL A 32 -10.33 -18.05 4.04
CA VAL A 32 -10.38 -16.62 3.73
C VAL A 32 -9.78 -16.31 2.36
N PHE A 33 -8.83 -17.12 1.90
CA PHE A 33 -8.17 -16.96 0.61
C PHE A 33 -8.92 -17.63 -0.54
N THR A 34 -9.94 -18.44 -0.25
CA THR A 34 -10.71 -19.19 -1.26
C THR A 34 -12.21 -18.87 -1.25
N ILE A 35 -12.71 -18.13 -0.25
CA ILE A 35 -14.13 -17.77 -0.11
C ILE A 35 -14.62 -16.87 -1.25
N THR A 36 -13.73 -16.06 -1.79
CA THR A 36 -13.95 -15.25 -2.98
C THR A 36 -12.77 -15.41 -3.93
N THR A 37 -12.92 -14.96 -5.17
CA THR A 37 -11.84 -15.05 -6.14
C THR A 37 -10.66 -14.15 -5.75
N LEU A 38 -9.43 -14.65 -5.93
CA LEU A 38 -8.22 -13.83 -5.89
C LEU A 38 -7.95 -13.13 -7.22
N GLN A 39 -8.63 -13.56 -8.28
CA GLN A 39 -8.56 -12.94 -9.60
C GLN A 39 -9.26 -11.58 -9.59
N PRO A 40 -8.73 -10.58 -10.32
CA PRO A 40 -9.35 -9.27 -10.45
C PRO A 40 -10.83 -9.35 -10.88
N ALA A 41 -11.71 -8.71 -10.11
CA ALA A 41 -13.13 -8.68 -10.44
C ALA A 41 -13.44 -7.52 -11.40
N ALA A 42 -14.23 -7.77 -12.44
CA ALA A 42 -14.67 -6.73 -13.37
C ALA A 42 -15.54 -5.63 -12.71
N SER A 43 -16.10 -5.91 -11.52
CA SER A 43 -16.84 -4.93 -10.72
C SER A 43 -15.97 -3.78 -10.21
N GLY A 44 -14.64 -3.96 -10.15
CA GLY A 44 -13.69 -3.03 -9.55
C GLY A 44 -13.76 -2.91 -8.03
N LEU A 45 -14.60 -3.72 -7.38
CA LEU A 45 -14.58 -3.91 -5.93
C LEU A 45 -13.58 -5.01 -5.57
N PRO A 46 -12.66 -4.77 -4.61
CA PRO A 46 -11.82 -5.82 -4.05
C PRO A 46 -12.65 -6.91 -3.41
N THR A 47 -12.21 -8.14 -3.58
CA THR A 47 -12.82 -9.28 -2.89
C THR A 47 -12.31 -9.40 -1.47
N VAL A 48 -13.03 -10.14 -0.62
CA VAL A 48 -12.57 -10.45 0.75
C VAL A 48 -11.21 -11.14 0.72
N SER A 49 -11.03 -12.07 -0.20
CA SER A 49 -9.78 -12.83 -0.34
C SER A 49 -8.62 -11.92 -0.77
N GLN A 50 -8.85 -10.96 -1.66
CA GLN A 50 -7.84 -9.96 -2.03
C GLN A 50 -7.44 -9.08 -0.83
N CYS A 51 -8.43 -8.58 -0.07
CA CYS A 51 -8.15 -7.81 1.15
C CYS A 51 -7.39 -8.64 2.21
N ALA A 52 -7.65 -9.94 2.30
CA ALA A 52 -6.92 -10.82 3.21
C ALA A 52 -5.46 -11.01 2.80
N VAL A 53 -5.20 -11.28 1.52
CA VAL A 53 -3.83 -11.35 0.99
C VAL A 53 -3.11 -10.01 1.16
N HIS A 54 -3.80 -8.88 1.00
CA HIS A 54 -3.21 -7.59 1.25
C HIS A 54 -2.76 -7.45 2.71
N LEU A 55 -3.56 -7.88 3.69
CA LEU A 55 -3.12 -7.90 5.09
C LEU A 55 -1.88 -8.80 5.31
N GLU A 56 -1.78 -9.95 4.64
CA GLU A 56 -0.58 -10.80 4.70
C GLU A 56 0.66 -10.10 4.13
N LEU A 57 0.49 -9.41 2.99
CA LEU A 57 1.57 -8.63 2.38
C LEU A 57 2.10 -7.54 3.31
N LEU A 58 1.21 -6.84 4.02
CA LEU A 58 1.60 -5.79 4.99
C LEU A 58 2.35 -6.38 6.20
N GLU A 59 2.02 -7.60 6.62
CA GLU A 59 2.82 -8.34 7.62
C GLU A 59 4.20 -8.73 7.07
N ALA A 60 4.31 -9.13 5.79
CA ALA A 60 5.58 -9.40 5.14
C ALA A 60 6.47 -8.13 5.07
N PHE A 61 5.90 -6.96 4.74
CA PHE A 61 6.61 -5.68 4.80
C PHE A 61 7.09 -5.34 6.21
N THR A 62 6.23 -5.56 7.22
CA THR A 62 6.59 -5.36 8.63
C THR A 62 7.75 -6.27 9.03
N ARG A 63 7.74 -7.53 8.58
CA ARG A 63 8.83 -8.48 8.82
C ARG A 63 10.12 -8.03 8.16
N LEU A 64 10.09 -7.57 6.90
CA LEU A 64 11.27 -7.05 6.20
C LEU A 64 11.89 -5.90 6.99
N ARG A 65 11.10 -4.90 7.38
CA ARG A 65 11.58 -3.77 8.20
C ARG A 65 12.15 -4.22 9.54
N ASN A 66 11.52 -5.19 10.21
CA ASN A 66 12.05 -5.76 11.45
C ASN A 66 13.37 -6.52 11.26
N ARG A 67 13.61 -7.13 10.09
CA ARG A 67 14.91 -7.74 9.77
C ARG A 67 15.98 -6.66 9.63
N VAL A 68 15.69 -5.57 8.93
CA VAL A 68 16.58 -4.39 8.80
C VAL A 68 16.97 -3.85 10.18
N TYR A 69 16.02 -3.70 11.09
CA TYR A 69 16.29 -3.17 12.44
C TYR A 69 17.15 -4.08 13.32
N LYS A 70 17.24 -5.36 12.98
CA LYS A 70 18.02 -6.36 13.71
C LYS A 70 19.39 -6.63 13.08
N GLU A 71 19.67 -6.05 11.92
CA GLU A 71 20.93 -6.27 11.23
C GLU A 71 22.01 -5.34 11.78
N GLU A 72 22.85 -5.86 12.67
CA GLU A 72 23.88 -5.06 13.34
C GLU A 72 24.97 -4.58 12.37
N ALA A 73 25.24 -5.32 11.29
CA ALA A 73 26.23 -4.93 10.27
C ALA A 73 25.87 -3.60 9.56
N PHE A 74 24.63 -3.14 9.65
CA PHE A 74 24.21 -1.86 9.06
C PHE A 74 24.79 -0.64 9.78
N SER A 75 25.29 -0.76 11.01
CA SER A 75 26.04 0.33 11.64
C SER A 75 27.32 0.64 10.88
N GLU A 76 28.00 -0.38 10.35
CA GLU A 76 29.23 -0.25 9.57
C GLU A 76 28.97 0.25 8.15
N LEU A 77 27.79 -0.04 7.58
CA LEU A 77 27.43 0.37 6.21
C LEU A 77 26.75 1.74 6.12
N PHE A 78 25.85 2.04 7.06
CA PHE A 78 25.01 3.24 7.05
C PHE A 78 25.28 4.22 8.19
N GLY A 79 26.15 3.84 9.13
CA GLY A 79 26.44 4.62 10.32
C GLY A 79 25.51 4.30 11.49
N GLU A 80 25.91 4.78 12.66
CA GLU A 80 25.15 4.61 13.89
C GLU A 80 23.80 5.34 13.82
N ASP A 81 22.73 4.58 14.04
CA ASP A 81 21.36 5.08 14.06
C ASP A 81 20.56 4.32 15.12
N PRO A 82 20.42 4.88 16.34
CA PRO A 82 19.67 4.24 17.42
C PRO A 82 18.19 4.02 17.08
N GLU A 83 17.58 4.89 16.26
CA GLU A 83 16.17 4.81 15.88
C GLU A 83 15.94 3.95 14.63
N LYS A 84 17.00 3.56 13.93
CA LYS A 84 17.01 2.70 12.73
C LYS A 84 16.24 3.27 11.54
N LYS A 85 15.82 4.54 11.61
CA LYS A 85 15.11 5.27 10.55
C LYS A 85 15.97 5.47 9.31
N LEU A 86 17.25 5.80 9.49
CA LEU A 86 18.24 5.95 8.43
C LEU A 86 18.48 4.62 7.72
N TRP A 87 18.63 3.53 8.49
CA TRP A 87 18.85 2.19 7.93
C TRP A 87 17.66 1.77 7.05
N TRP A 88 16.43 1.97 7.54
CA TRP A 88 15.24 1.68 6.74
C TRP A 88 15.15 2.54 5.49
N ARG A 89 15.44 3.85 5.60
CA ARG A 89 15.46 4.76 4.45
C ARG A 89 16.51 4.34 3.39
N ALA A 90 17.70 3.92 3.83
CA ALA A 90 18.75 3.42 2.93
C ALA A 90 18.30 2.16 2.18
N VAL A 91 17.73 1.18 2.90
CA VAL A 91 17.22 -0.06 2.28
C VAL A 91 16.08 0.23 1.31
N VAL A 92 15.16 1.13 1.64
CA VAL A 92 14.07 1.54 0.74
C VAL A 92 14.62 2.23 -0.51
N GLU A 93 15.62 3.10 -0.40
CA GLU A 93 16.22 3.74 -1.57
C GLU A 93 16.95 2.75 -2.48
N VAL A 94 17.61 1.73 -1.90
CA VAL A 94 18.15 0.60 -2.67
C VAL A 94 17.01 -0.14 -3.38
N ALA A 95 15.92 -0.44 -2.69
CA ALA A 95 14.75 -1.10 -3.27
C ALA A 95 14.14 -0.30 -4.44
N VAL A 96 14.13 1.03 -4.38
CA VAL A 96 13.67 1.89 -5.49
C VAL A 96 14.56 1.73 -6.74
N GLY A 97 15.87 1.59 -6.56
CA GLY A 97 16.79 1.25 -7.66
C GLY A 97 16.49 -0.13 -8.25
N ARG A 98 16.27 -1.13 -7.39
CA ARG A 98 15.91 -2.51 -7.79
C ARG A 98 14.57 -2.56 -8.54
N PHE A 99 13.61 -1.73 -8.12
CA PHE A 99 12.32 -1.58 -8.80
C PHE A 99 12.47 -1.04 -10.21
N GLY A 100 13.33 -0.05 -10.46
CA GLY A 100 13.55 0.49 -11.81
C GLY A 100 13.99 -0.59 -12.80
N ILE A 101 14.95 -1.43 -12.41
CA ILE A 101 15.44 -2.56 -13.24
C ILE A 101 14.29 -3.52 -13.56
N TRP A 102 13.50 -3.91 -12.55
CA TRP A 102 12.37 -4.81 -12.74
C TRP A 102 11.30 -4.21 -13.63
N TRP A 103 10.90 -2.97 -13.38
CA TRP A 103 9.77 -2.33 -14.04
C TRP A 103 10.02 -2.17 -15.55
N GLU A 104 11.20 -1.69 -15.92
CA GLU A 104 11.60 -1.55 -17.33
C GLU A 104 11.68 -2.93 -18.02
N THR A 105 12.35 -3.90 -17.40
CA THR A 105 12.57 -5.20 -18.04
C THR A 105 11.29 -6.03 -18.15
N VAL A 106 10.42 -6.00 -17.13
CA VAL A 106 9.13 -6.68 -17.17
C VAL A 106 8.18 -6.05 -18.18
N ASN A 107 8.21 -4.73 -18.35
CA ASN A 107 7.42 -4.08 -19.40
C ASN A 107 7.79 -4.60 -20.80
N GLU A 108 9.09 -4.72 -21.10
CA GLU A 108 9.54 -5.25 -22.39
C GLU A 108 9.21 -6.75 -22.54
N GLU A 109 9.41 -7.55 -21.49
CA GLU A 109 9.04 -8.98 -21.51
C GLU A 109 7.53 -9.18 -21.75
N LEU A 110 6.67 -8.36 -21.15
CA LEU A 110 5.22 -8.41 -21.38
C LEU A 110 4.85 -8.04 -22.81
N LYS A 111 5.49 -7.01 -23.41
CA LYS A 111 5.28 -6.67 -24.82
C LYS A 111 5.62 -7.84 -25.75
N VAL A 112 6.78 -8.48 -25.52
CA VAL A 112 7.22 -9.64 -26.31
C VAL A 112 6.22 -10.81 -26.20
N ARG A 113 5.71 -11.09 -24.99
CA ARG A 113 4.68 -12.12 -24.78
C ARG A 113 3.38 -11.81 -25.53
N GLU A 114 2.92 -10.56 -25.45
CA GLU A 114 1.70 -10.13 -26.15
C GLU A 114 1.81 -10.24 -27.67
N GLU A 115 2.96 -9.89 -28.25
CA GLU A 115 3.22 -10.04 -29.68
C GLU A 115 3.24 -11.51 -30.12
N GLY A 116 3.81 -12.40 -29.30
CA GLY A 116 3.83 -13.84 -29.54
C GLY A 116 2.44 -14.49 -29.44
N GLU A 117 1.60 -14.02 -28.51
CA GLU A 117 0.24 -14.51 -28.28
C GLU A 117 -0.78 -13.97 -29.30
N ALA A 118 -0.55 -12.80 -29.89
CA ALA A 118 -1.44 -12.21 -30.90
C ALA A 118 -1.66 -13.09 -32.14
N GLY A 119 -0.82 -14.11 -32.37
CA GLY A 119 -1.00 -15.15 -33.40
C GLY A 119 -1.98 -16.27 -33.04
N MET A 120 -2.47 -16.34 -31.80
CA MET A 120 -3.39 -17.38 -31.29
C MET A 120 -4.66 -16.70 -30.75
N LEU A 121 -5.72 -16.67 -31.56
CA LEU A 121 -6.99 -16.03 -31.20
C LEU A 121 -7.68 -16.70 -30.00
N ASP A 122 -7.69 -16.02 -28.86
CA ASP A 122 -8.88 -15.80 -28.02
C ASP A 122 -8.67 -14.54 -27.18
N LYS A 123 -9.17 -13.39 -27.65
CA LYS A 123 -9.23 -12.15 -26.85
C LYS A 123 -10.33 -12.30 -25.81
N SER A 124 -10.12 -13.16 -24.82
CA SER A 124 -10.91 -13.08 -23.60
C SER A 124 -10.64 -11.69 -23.00
N SER A 125 -11.71 -10.93 -22.76
CA SER A 125 -11.69 -9.57 -22.23
C SER A 125 -11.29 -9.52 -20.75
N GLY A 126 -10.35 -10.38 -20.36
CA GLY A 126 -9.85 -10.55 -19.00
C GLY A 126 -8.86 -9.46 -18.66
N MET A 127 -8.88 -9.08 -17.39
CA MET A 127 -7.91 -8.15 -16.83
C MET A 127 -6.56 -8.86 -16.69
N LYS A 128 -5.50 -8.23 -17.19
CA LYS A 128 -4.16 -8.83 -17.20
C LYS A 128 -3.60 -8.85 -15.77
N VAL A 129 -3.04 -9.99 -15.36
CA VAL A 129 -2.39 -10.17 -14.05
C VAL A 129 -0.90 -10.42 -14.29
N LEU A 130 -0.04 -9.93 -13.41
CA LEU A 130 1.41 -10.18 -13.53
C LEU A 130 1.69 -11.69 -13.55
N PRO A 131 2.38 -12.22 -14.57
CA PRO A 131 2.74 -13.63 -14.62
C PRO A 131 3.58 -14.08 -13.42
N ARG A 132 3.36 -15.32 -12.97
CA ARG A 132 4.00 -15.92 -11.78
C ARG A 132 5.53 -15.92 -11.84
N ASP A 133 6.09 -16.11 -13.03
CA ASP A 133 7.52 -16.17 -13.28
C ASP A 133 8.19 -14.77 -13.32
N LEU A 134 7.39 -13.70 -13.40
CA LEU A 134 7.86 -12.31 -13.39
C LEU A 134 7.72 -11.65 -12.01
N LEU A 135 7.28 -12.41 -11.00
CA LEU A 135 7.07 -11.93 -9.65
C LEU A 135 8.38 -11.38 -9.04
N PRO A 136 8.43 -10.13 -8.57
CA PRO A 136 9.66 -9.52 -8.06
C PRO A 136 9.97 -9.89 -6.59
N PRO A 137 11.20 -9.68 -6.11
CA PRO A 137 11.52 -9.71 -4.69
C PRO A 137 10.62 -8.80 -3.83
N LEU A 138 10.51 -9.11 -2.54
CA LEU A 138 9.57 -8.43 -1.63
C LEU A 138 9.76 -6.91 -1.54
N ASP A 139 11.01 -6.43 -1.54
CA ASP A 139 11.34 -5.01 -1.48
C ASP A 139 10.94 -4.26 -2.76
N VAL A 140 11.09 -4.90 -3.93
CA VAL A 140 10.61 -4.37 -5.21
C VAL A 140 9.09 -4.38 -5.26
N LEU A 141 8.46 -5.45 -4.76
CA LEU A 141 7.00 -5.55 -4.63
C LEU A 141 6.43 -4.45 -3.72
N MET A 142 7.14 -4.08 -2.65
CA MET A 142 6.79 -2.98 -1.73
C MET A 142 6.82 -1.62 -2.41
N VAL A 143 7.84 -1.36 -3.23
CA VAL A 143 7.93 -0.13 -4.01
C VAL A 143 6.80 -0.07 -5.04
N TRP A 144 6.55 -1.15 -5.79
CA TRP A 144 5.48 -1.20 -6.78
C TRP A 144 4.10 -1.01 -6.14
N HIS A 145 3.84 -1.70 -5.03
CA HIS A 145 2.63 -1.52 -4.21
C HIS A 145 2.43 -0.05 -3.83
N SER A 146 3.43 0.59 -3.22
CA SER A 146 3.33 1.99 -2.79
C SER A 146 3.12 2.95 -3.96
N TYR A 147 3.66 2.62 -5.14
CA TYR A 147 3.47 3.41 -6.35
C TYR A 147 2.03 3.30 -6.88
N MET A 148 1.47 2.09 -6.92
CA MET A 148 0.07 1.86 -7.34
C MET A 148 -0.95 2.54 -6.42
N LEU A 149 -0.61 2.74 -5.14
CA LEU A 149 -1.42 3.54 -4.20
C LEU A 149 -1.42 5.05 -4.51
N ASN A 150 -0.66 5.50 -5.53
CA ASN A 150 -0.71 6.85 -6.08
C ASN A 150 -1.19 6.78 -7.55
N PRO A 151 -2.44 6.34 -7.79
CA PRO A 151 -2.86 5.78 -9.07
C PRO A 151 -2.81 6.79 -10.21
N ARG A 152 -2.99 8.09 -9.96
CA ARG A 152 -2.81 9.12 -10.99
C ARG A 152 -1.35 9.25 -11.43
N LYS A 153 -0.43 9.36 -10.47
CA LYS A 153 1.01 9.50 -10.74
C LYS A 153 1.58 8.24 -11.38
N TYR A 154 1.19 7.06 -10.89
CA TYR A 154 1.61 5.79 -11.48
C TYR A 154 1.18 5.69 -12.96
N ASN A 155 -0.07 6.02 -13.26
CA ASN A 155 -0.59 5.96 -14.63
C ASN A 155 0.11 6.98 -15.56
N GLU A 156 0.27 8.23 -15.12
CA GLU A 156 0.99 9.26 -15.87
C GLU A 156 2.45 8.89 -16.14
N ASP A 157 3.16 8.39 -15.12
CA ASP A 157 4.53 7.94 -15.31
C ASP A 157 4.59 6.71 -16.23
N CYS A 158 3.61 5.80 -16.18
CA CYS A 158 3.54 4.70 -17.14
C CYS A 158 3.42 5.21 -18.58
N ILE A 159 2.61 6.24 -18.83
CA ILE A 159 2.50 6.88 -20.17
C ILE A 159 3.85 7.49 -20.53
N TRP A 160 4.41 8.29 -19.61
CA TRP A 160 5.64 9.04 -19.82
C TRP A 160 6.84 8.17 -20.18
N PHE A 161 7.01 7.05 -19.47
CA PHE A 161 8.13 6.14 -19.67
C PHE A 161 7.84 5.08 -20.74
N GLY A 162 6.67 5.08 -21.40
CA GLY A 162 6.30 4.06 -22.39
C GLY A 162 6.06 2.67 -21.77
N MET A 163 5.63 2.64 -20.52
CA MET A 163 5.37 1.43 -19.72
C MET A 163 3.95 0.89 -19.90
N GLY A 164 3.45 0.95 -21.14
CA GLY A 164 2.07 0.60 -21.48
C GLY A 164 1.68 -0.85 -21.15
N ALA A 165 2.64 -1.79 -21.20
CA ALA A 165 2.35 -3.19 -20.88
C ALA A 165 2.15 -3.40 -19.36
N THR A 166 2.90 -2.68 -18.51
CA THR A 166 2.73 -2.77 -17.04
C THR A 166 1.58 -1.90 -16.51
N MET A 167 1.22 -0.82 -17.20
CA MET A 167 0.18 0.15 -16.79
C MET A 167 -1.16 -0.50 -16.43
N ASP A 168 -1.54 -1.54 -17.16
CA ASP A 168 -2.83 -2.22 -17.05
C ASP A 168 -2.75 -3.56 -16.30
N ILE A 169 -1.58 -3.89 -15.75
CA ILE A 169 -1.36 -5.13 -15.00
C ILE A 169 -1.94 -5.00 -13.59
N ALA A 170 -2.83 -5.92 -13.25
CA ALA A 170 -3.33 -6.08 -11.90
C ALA A 170 -2.30 -6.76 -11.01
N PHE A 171 -2.32 -6.37 -9.73
CA PHE A 171 -1.47 -6.95 -8.70
C PHE A 171 -1.75 -8.46 -8.53
N PRO A 172 -0.71 -9.32 -8.50
CA PRO A 172 -0.87 -10.76 -8.54
C PRO A 172 -1.16 -11.37 -7.15
N TYR A 173 -2.35 -11.09 -6.60
CA TYR A 173 -2.74 -11.56 -5.26
C TYR A 173 -2.52 -13.07 -5.05
N GLU A 174 -2.89 -13.90 -6.02
CA GLU A 174 -2.70 -15.36 -5.92
C GLU A 174 -1.23 -15.74 -5.77
N TYR A 175 -0.35 -15.21 -6.63
CA TYR A 175 1.07 -15.56 -6.60
C TYR A 175 1.81 -14.93 -5.42
N VAL A 176 1.33 -13.79 -4.93
CA VAL A 176 1.84 -13.17 -3.69
C VAL A 176 1.47 -14.01 -2.47
N HIS A 177 0.22 -14.49 -2.39
CA HIS A 177 -0.22 -15.39 -1.32
C HIS A 177 0.61 -16.69 -1.31
N GLU A 178 0.79 -17.33 -2.48
CA GLU A 178 1.62 -18.53 -2.61
C GLU A 178 3.09 -18.32 -2.19
N ALA A 179 3.60 -17.10 -2.34
CA ALA A 179 4.98 -16.75 -2.00
C ALA A 179 5.18 -16.41 -0.51
N ILE A 180 4.12 -16.21 0.27
CA ILE A 180 4.20 -15.82 1.69
C ILE A 180 3.95 -17.04 2.59
N ASP A 181 4.87 -17.29 3.52
CA ASP A 181 4.69 -18.27 4.60
C ASP A 181 3.69 -17.73 5.63
N ASP A 182 2.55 -18.41 5.79
CA ASP A 182 1.43 -18.00 6.64
C ASP A 182 1.74 -18.01 8.16
N ASP A 183 2.85 -18.61 8.59
CA ASP A 183 3.28 -18.65 9.99
C ASP A 183 4.31 -17.54 10.28
N LYS A 184 5.36 -17.46 9.47
CA LYS A 184 6.50 -16.57 9.68
C LYS A 184 6.34 -15.24 8.97
N TRP A 185 5.47 -15.15 7.97
CA TRP A 185 5.40 -14.03 7.02
C TRP A 185 6.67 -13.86 6.18
N ASP A 186 7.42 -14.95 5.98
CA ASP A 186 8.57 -14.97 5.08
C ASP A 186 8.07 -14.98 3.63
N TYR A 187 8.56 -14.05 2.81
CA TYR A 187 8.29 -14.03 1.38
C TYR A 187 9.41 -14.76 0.62
N LYS A 188 9.07 -15.71 -0.25
CA LYS A 188 10.03 -16.47 -1.05
C LYS A 188 9.57 -16.62 -2.49
N LEU A 189 10.41 -16.20 -3.42
CA LEU A 189 10.19 -16.39 -4.84
C LEU A 189 10.21 -17.87 -5.23
N SER A 190 9.42 -18.21 -6.25
CA SER A 190 9.54 -19.49 -6.94
C SER A 190 10.89 -19.59 -7.64
N GLY A 191 11.38 -20.81 -7.88
CA GLY A 191 12.67 -20.99 -8.57
C GLY A 191 12.70 -20.38 -9.98
N HIS A 192 11.55 -20.24 -10.66
CA HIS A 192 11.47 -19.55 -11.96
C HIS A 192 11.65 -18.04 -11.80
N ALA A 193 10.91 -17.43 -10.88
CA ALA A 193 11.00 -16.01 -10.59
C ALA A 193 12.37 -15.59 -10.05
N THR A 194 12.99 -16.43 -9.20
CA THR A 194 14.39 -16.25 -8.75
C THR A 194 15.35 -16.18 -9.93
N ARG A 195 15.31 -17.16 -10.84
CA ARG A 195 16.19 -17.18 -12.01
C ARG A 195 15.95 -16.00 -12.95
N TYR A 196 14.69 -15.60 -13.12
CA TYR A 196 14.36 -14.42 -13.93
C TYR A 196 14.95 -13.16 -13.30
N TRP A 197 14.73 -12.94 -12.00
CA TRP A 197 15.30 -11.81 -11.26
C TRP A 197 16.82 -11.75 -11.36
N GLU A 198 17.51 -12.86 -11.09
CA GLU A 198 18.97 -12.94 -11.14
C GLU A 198 19.49 -12.65 -12.56
N LYS A 199 18.79 -13.14 -13.59
CA LYS A 199 19.13 -12.88 -14.99
C LYS A 199 19.04 -11.39 -15.34
N ILE A 200 17.97 -10.71 -14.92
CA ILE A 200 17.74 -9.30 -15.32
C ILE A 200 18.54 -8.29 -14.49
N SER A 201 18.87 -8.63 -13.24
CA SER A 201 19.46 -7.68 -12.29
C SER A 201 20.91 -7.98 -11.95
N SER A 202 21.36 -9.24 -12.04
CA SER A 202 22.62 -9.70 -11.44
C SER A 202 22.71 -9.39 -9.93
N GLN A 203 21.58 -9.44 -9.23
CA GLN A 203 21.45 -9.17 -7.79
C GLN A 203 20.84 -10.36 -7.08
N ALA A 204 21.21 -10.56 -5.80
CA ALA A 204 20.53 -11.53 -4.96
C ALA A 204 19.04 -11.13 -4.80
N PRO A 205 18.09 -12.09 -4.77
CA PRO A 205 16.70 -11.76 -4.51
C PRO A 205 16.48 -11.08 -3.15
N ASP A 206 17.11 -11.56 -2.09
CA ASP A 206 16.99 -10.97 -0.76
C ASP A 206 17.78 -9.67 -0.66
N ILE A 207 17.11 -8.57 -0.32
CA ILE A 207 17.75 -7.24 -0.28
C ILE A 207 18.83 -7.12 0.80
N LEU A 208 18.69 -7.80 1.95
CA LEU A 208 19.71 -7.75 2.99
C LEU A 208 20.94 -8.50 2.51
N GLU A 209 20.77 -9.67 1.89
CA GLU A 209 21.86 -10.39 1.25
C GLU A 209 22.55 -9.50 0.21
N GLU A 210 21.81 -8.93 -0.73
CA GLU A 210 22.35 -8.05 -1.77
C GLU A 210 23.18 -6.88 -1.20
N ILE A 211 22.70 -6.24 -0.11
CA ILE A 211 23.40 -5.12 0.52
C ILE A 211 24.64 -5.57 1.31
N LEU A 212 24.54 -6.66 2.08
CA LEU A 212 25.61 -7.11 2.97
C LEU A 212 26.79 -7.73 2.24
N TRP A 213 26.57 -8.33 1.06
CA TRP A 213 27.63 -8.96 0.27
C TRP A 213 28.37 -8.00 -0.67
N LYS A 214 27.82 -6.81 -0.96
CA LYS A 214 28.41 -5.83 -1.88
C LYS A 214 29.03 -4.66 -1.12
N LEU A 215 29.81 -3.84 -1.85
CA LEU A 215 30.33 -2.57 -1.35
C LEU A 215 29.18 -1.66 -0.87
N PRO A 216 29.46 -0.69 0.04
CA PRO A 216 28.46 0.27 0.48
C PRO A 216 27.69 0.85 -0.71
N PRO A 217 26.34 0.83 -0.69
CA PRO A 217 25.55 1.18 -1.86
C PRO A 217 25.80 2.63 -2.24
N LYS A 218 25.82 2.89 -3.55
CA LYS A 218 26.01 4.22 -4.13
C LYS A 218 24.89 4.57 -5.09
N LYS A 219 24.70 5.86 -5.33
CA LYS A 219 23.79 6.43 -6.31
C LYS A 219 24.60 7.16 -7.38
N THR A 220 24.30 6.90 -8.65
CA THR A 220 24.83 7.71 -9.75
C THR A 220 23.97 8.96 -9.92
N ILE A 221 24.61 10.13 -9.96
CA ILE A 221 23.97 11.42 -10.22
C ILE A 221 24.69 12.15 -11.37
N LYS A 222 24.01 13.09 -12.01
CA LYS A 222 24.59 13.96 -13.05
C LYS A 222 24.60 15.41 -12.59
N CYS A 223 25.72 16.10 -12.76
CA CYS A 223 25.81 17.52 -12.47
C CYS A 223 24.85 18.33 -13.36
N PRO A 224 23.97 19.20 -12.79
CA PRO A 224 23.10 20.06 -13.58
C PRO A 224 23.82 21.03 -14.53
N ALA A 225 25.00 21.53 -14.15
CA ALA A 225 25.75 22.49 -14.97
C ALA A 225 26.54 21.86 -16.13
N CYS A 226 27.29 20.77 -15.89
CA CYS A 226 28.22 20.20 -16.88
C CYS A 226 27.89 18.77 -17.33
N ALA A 227 26.80 18.19 -16.83
CA ALA A 227 26.35 16.81 -17.09
C ALA A 227 27.34 15.69 -16.68
N LYS A 228 28.48 16.01 -16.04
CA LYS A 228 29.43 15.00 -15.53
C LYS A 228 28.71 14.06 -14.56
N GLU A 229 28.86 12.76 -14.81
CA GLU A 229 28.38 11.69 -13.93
C GLU A 229 29.32 11.51 -12.74
N MET A 230 28.75 11.23 -11.58
CA MET A 230 29.50 10.91 -10.36
C MET A 230 28.72 9.94 -9.48
N GLU A 231 29.43 9.17 -8.67
CA GLU A 231 28.83 8.32 -7.65
C GLU A 231 28.87 9.00 -6.29
N VAL A 232 27.74 9.01 -5.60
CA VAL A 232 27.63 9.42 -4.20
C VAL A 232 27.24 8.22 -3.34
N PHE A 233 27.76 8.13 -2.12
CA PHE A 233 27.34 7.08 -1.20
C PHE A 233 25.88 7.25 -0.82
N MET A 234 25.20 6.12 -0.57
CA MET A 234 23.84 6.15 -0.05
C MET A 234 23.80 6.88 1.29
N CYS A 235 24.71 6.52 2.20
CA CYS A 235 24.95 7.13 3.49
C CYS A 235 26.45 7.41 3.66
N GLU A 236 26.78 8.52 4.31
CA GLU A 236 28.14 8.86 4.71
C GLU A 236 28.29 8.65 6.21
N ILE A 237 29.18 7.73 6.61
CA ILE A 237 29.36 7.32 8.00
C ILE A 237 30.13 8.39 8.79
N LYS A 238 31.04 9.09 8.11
CA LYS A 238 31.88 10.12 8.72
C LYS A 238 31.05 11.37 9.02
N PRO A 239 30.99 11.86 10.28
CA PRO A 239 30.20 13.03 10.65
C PRO A 239 30.42 14.26 9.76
N GLU A 240 31.66 14.53 9.37
CA GLU A 240 32.06 15.64 8.51
C GLU A 240 31.54 15.54 7.07
N ASN A 241 31.25 14.32 6.59
CA ASN A 241 30.80 14.06 5.23
C ASN A 241 29.31 13.72 5.14
N ARG A 242 28.56 13.72 6.24
CA ARG A 242 27.14 13.28 6.26
C ARG A 242 26.27 13.95 5.19
N LYS A 243 26.53 15.23 4.88
CA LYS A 243 25.82 15.98 3.84
C LYS A 243 26.05 15.43 2.42
N ARG A 244 27.11 14.67 2.17
CA ARG A 244 27.39 14.08 0.85
C ARG A 244 26.61 12.79 0.59
N GLY A 245 25.97 12.21 1.62
CA GLY A 245 25.17 11.00 1.50
C GLY A 245 23.83 11.26 0.83
N TRP A 246 23.47 10.48 -0.19
CA TRP A 246 22.27 10.67 -1.01
C TRP A 246 20.98 10.81 -0.21
N ILE A 247 20.80 10.04 0.87
CA ILE A 247 19.55 10.10 1.66
C ILE A 247 19.58 11.17 2.77
N SER A 248 20.64 11.97 2.85
CA SER A 248 20.75 13.07 3.80
C SER A 248 19.71 14.15 3.53
N GLU A 249 19.13 14.72 4.60
CA GLU A 249 18.19 15.83 4.48
C GLU A 249 18.88 17.10 3.97
N GLU A 250 20.17 17.25 4.26
CA GLU A 250 21.01 18.37 3.81
C GLU A 250 21.94 17.94 2.67
N PHE A 251 21.47 17.08 1.76
CA PHE A 251 22.30 16.55 0.69
C PHE A 251 22.94 17.68 -0.14
N ALA A 252 24.28 17.67 -0.17
CA ALA A 252 25.12 18.64 -0.87
C ALA A 252 26.46 17.99 -1.26
N VAL A 253 26.88 18.18 -2.51
CA VAL A 253 28.19 17.72 -3.03
C VAL A 253 28.70 18.63 -4.13
N ASP A 254 30.00 18.89 -4.14
CA ASP A 254 30.64 19.67 -5.20
C ASP A 254 30.88 18.82 -6.46
N CYS A 255 30.55 19.37 -7.62
CA CYS A 255 30.89 18.76 -8.88
C CYS A 255 32.40 18.79 -9.13
N GLU A 256 33.02 17.63 -9.26
CA GLU A 256 34.44 17.49 -9.61
C GLU A 256 34.83 18.04 -11.00
N GLY A 257 33.85 18.34 -11.86
CA GLY A 257 34.09 18.86 -13.21
C GLY A 257 34.10 20.38 -13.25
N CYS A 258 33.04 21.01 -12.74
CA CYS A 258 32.82 22.46 -12.85
C CYS A 258 32.70 23.20 -11.51
N GLY A 259 32.82 22.50 -10.38
CA GLY A 259 32.73 23.10 -9.03
C GLY A 259 31.32 23.55 -8.62
N MET A 260 30.27 23.14 -9.34
CA MET A 260 28.89 23.45 -8.95
C MET A 260 28.53 22.71 -7.65
N ASP A 261 27.91 23.43 -6.71
CA ASP A 261 27.25 22.84 -5.55
C ASP A 261 25.95 22.12 -5.99
N ILE A 262 25.91 20.80 -5.82
CA ILE A 262 24.80 19.94 -6.22
C ILE A 262 24.00 19.60 -4.96
N THR A 263 22.73 20.01 -4.94
CA THR A 263 21.77 19.77 -3.86
C THR A 263 20.54 19.04 -4.40
N MET A 264 19.65 18.57 -3.51
CA MET A 264 18.37 18.01 -3.95
C MET A 264 17.55 19.00 -4.77
N GLU A 265 17.55 20.27 -4.38
CA GLU A 265 16.83 21.32 -5.10
C GLU A 265 17.39 21.54 -6.50
N SER A 266 18.72 21.58 -6.66
CA SER A 266 19.33 21.79 -7.97
C SER A 266 19.10 20.61 -8.91
N LEU A 267 19.07 19.37 -8.39
CA LEU A 267 18.69 18.17 -9.15
C LEU A 267 17.20 18.18 -9.56
N CYS A 268 16.30 18.59 -8.65
CA CYS A 268 14.87 18.73 -8.96
C CYS A 268 14.62 19.81 -10.02
N ALA A 269 15.31 20.95 -9.91
CA ALA A 269 15.26 22.01 -10.91
C ALA A 269 15.75 21.51 -12.27
N GLU A 270 16.84 20.71 -12.29
CA GLU A 270 17.38 20.15 -13.52
C GLU A 270 16.45 19.16 -14.21
N LYS A 271 15.80 18.29 -13.43
CA LYS A 271 14.72 17.43 -13.94
C LYS A 271 13.66 18.27 -14.66
N PHE A 272 13.22 19.38 -14.05
CA PHE A 272 12.20 20.23 -14.66
C PHE A 272 12.72 20.96 -15.92
N ARG A 273 13.96 21.46 -15.92
CA ARG A 273 14.57 22.06 -17.11
C ARG A 273 14.62 21.07 -18.28
N LYS A 274 15.00 19.81 -18.03
CA LYS A 274 15.03 18.76 -19.06
C LYS A 274 13.65 18.46 -19.62
N ASP A 275 12.63 18.41 -18.77
CA ASP A 275 11.26 18.15 -19.21
C ASP A 275 10.68 19.35 -19.98
N ILE A 276 11.01 20.61 -19.61
CA ILE A 276 10.66 21.80 -20.40
C ILE A 276 11.41 21.80 -21.74
N LYS A 277 12.69 21.42 -21.75
CA LYS A 277 13.48 21.30 -22.98
C LYS A 277 12.83 20.31 -23.94
N SER A 278 12.49 19.12 -23.45
CA SER A 278 11.80 18.08 -24.23
C SER A 278 10.43 18.57 -24.71
N LEU A 279 9.68 19.30 -23.86
CA LEU A 279 8.45 19.96 -24.28
C LEU A 279 8.67 20.89 -25.48
N ILE A 280 9.67 21.74 -25.46
CA ILE A 280 9.95 22.70 -26.54
C ILE A 280 10.43 21.97 -27.81
N GLU A 281 11.33 20.99 -27.68
CA GLU A 281 12.04 20.36 -28.79
C GLU A 281 11.26 19.22 -29.47
N ASP A 282 10.50 18.41 -28.72
CA ASP A 282 9.86 17.19 -29.23
C ASP A 282 8.47 17.42 -29.88
N GLY A 283 8.13 18.68 -30.20
CA GLY A 283 6.92 19.05 -30.92
C GLY A 283 5.65 19.18 -30.06
N GLU A 284 4.51 19.44 -30.69
CA GLU A 284 3.23 19.77 -30.00
C GLU A 284 2.63 18.59 -29.22
N ASP A 285 2.97 17.36 -29.60
CA ASP A 285 2.42 16.14 -28.98
C ASP A 285 3.09 15.81 -27.65
N PHE A 286 4.34 16.26 -27.42
CA PHE A 286 5.00 16.10 -26.13
C PHE A 286 4.28 16.93 -25.08
N ARG A 287 3.96 16.30 -23.95
CA ARG A 287 3.28 16.90 -22.80
C ARG A 287 4.25 17.00 -21.64
N LEU A 288 3.93 17.72 -20.58
CA LEU A 288 4.66 17.59 -19.31
C LEU A 288 4.05 16.50 -18.44
N ARG A 289 4.85 15.96 -17.51
CA ARG A 289 4.36 15.09 -16.44
C ARG A 289 3.10 15.67 -15.82
N ILE A 290 2.13 14.83 -15.49
CA ILE A 290 0.87 15.20 -14.83
C ILE A 290 -0.15 15.95 -15.71
N THR A 291 0.18 16.14 -16.99
CA THR A 291 -0.67 16.82 -17.97
C THR A 291 -1.16 15.89 -19.10
N SER A 292 -0.89 14.59 -19.02
CA SER A 292 -1.31 13.59 -20.03
C SER A 292 -2.70 13.05 -19.74
N LEU A 293 -3.11 13.02 -18.47
CA LEU A 293 -4.44 12.64 -18.02
C LEU A 293 -5.20 13.87 -17.53
N ASP A 294 -6.47 13.99 -17.90
CA ASP A 294 -7.38 14.94 -17.25
C ASP A 294 -7.40 14.75 -15.71
N LEU A 295 -7.99 15.71 -14.98
CA LEU A 295 -8.20 15.54 -13.53
C LEU A 295 -9.05 14.29 -13.19
N GLN A 296 -9.59 13.59 -14.20
CA GLN A 296 -10.40 12.39 -14.10
C GLN A 296 -9.64 11.14 -14.54
N GLY A 297 -8.31 11.17 -14.61
CA GLY A 297 -7.47 9.98 -14.82
C GLY A 297 -7.78 9.22 -16.11
N ALA A 298 -8.41 9.86 -17.10
CA ALA A 298 -8.81 9.25 -18.35
C ALA A 298 -7.97 9.78 -19.51
N THR A 299 -7.40 8.87 -20.29
CA THR A 299 -7.00 9.15 -21.68
C THR A 299 -8.28 9.32 -22.53
N TYR A 300 -8.69 10.58 -22.69
CA TYR A 300 -9.51 11.22 -23.74
C TYR A 300 -11.00 10.89 -23.99
N LEU A 301 -11.72 12.02 -24.23
CA LEU A 301 -13.05 12.26 -24.82
C LEU A 301 -14.30 12.22 -23.90
N HIS A 302 -14.57 13.24 -23.04
CA HIS A 302 -15.90 13.91 -22.89
C HIS A 302 -15.91 15.16 -21.93
N PRO A 303 -16.81 16.16 -22.10
CA PRO A 303 -16.69 17.55 -21.67
C PRO A 303 -17.36 17.91 -20.32
N SER A 304 -17.28 17.05 -19.31
CA SER A 304 -17.87 17.30 -17.98
C SER A 304 -16.85 17.53 -16.85
N SER A 305 -15.61 17.93 -17.19
CA SER A 305 -14.59 18.21 -16.17
C SER A 305 -14.76 19.59 -15.53
N PRO A 306 -14.62 19.72 -14.19
CA PRO A 306 -14.40 21.04 -13.56
C PRO A 306 -13.08 21.69 -14.01
N THR A 307 -12.18 20.93 -14.66
CA THR A 307 -10.93 21.40 -15.25
C THR A 307 -10.63 20.52 -16.46
N SER A 308 -11.04 20.95 -17.66
CA SER A 308 -11.01 20.14 -18.88
C SER A 308 -9.58 19.82 -19.32
N PHE A 309 -9.43 18.85 -20.24
CA PHE A 309 -8.16 18.62 -20.93
C PHE A 309 -7.57 19.92 -21.51
N ASP A 310 -8.42 20.86 -21.92
CA ASP A 310 -8.00 22.17 -22.41
C ASP A 310 -7.23 22.97 -21.36
N VAL A 311 -7.53 22.80 -20.06
CA VAL A 311 -6.79 23.46 -18.97
C VAL A 311 -5.41 22.84 -18.75
N LEU A 312 -5.25 21.54 -19.01
CA LEU A 312 -3.92 20.91 -18.98
C LEU A 312 -3.10 21.28 -20.23
N ASN A 313 -3.76 21.41 -21.37
CA ASN A 313 -3.16 21.96 -22.59
C ASN A 313 -2.75 23.41 -22.39
N SER A 314 -3.55 24.21 -21.68
CA SER A 314 -3.20 25.60 -21.42
C SER A 314 -1.95 25.73 -20.56
N LEU A 315 -1.66 24.77 -19.68
CA LEU A 315 -0.38 24.75 -18.95
C LEU A 315 0.79 24.47 -19.88
N ASN A 316 0.69 23.45 -20.76
CA ASN A 316 1.73 23.15 -21.74
C ASN A 316 1.97 24.34 -22.68
N ALA A 317 0.89 24.97 -23.16
CA ALA A 317 0.97 26.17 -23.98
C ALA A 317 1.57 27.36 -23.22
N LEU A 318 1.18 27.56 -21.96
CA LEU A 318 1.74 28.61 -21.09
C LEU A 318 3.24 28.41 -20.90
N ILE A 319 3.70 27.18 -20.72
CA ILE A 319 5.13 26.89 -20.54
C ILE A 319 5.91 27.18 -21.82
N ARG A 320 5.38 26.78 -22.99
CA ARG A 320 5.98 27.10 -24.30
C ARG A 320 6.06 28.62 -24.56
N THR A 321 5.05 29.38 -24.16
CA THR A 321 5.05 30.84 -24.35
C THR A 321 5.89 31.58 -23.31
N THR A 322 5.97 31.04 -22.10
CA THR A 322 6.79 31.60 -21.01
C THR A 322 8.28 31.35 -21.27
N PHE A 323 8.63 30.18 -21.80
CA PHE A 323 10.00 29.75 -22.07
C PHE A 323 10.20 29.51 -23.58
N PRO A 324 10.50 30.56 -24.36
CA PRO A 324 10.77 30.40 -25.79
C PRO A 324 12.05 29.60 -26.07
N GLU A 325 12.98 29.58 -25.11
CA GLU A 325 14.15 28.71 -25.08
C GLU A 325 14.17 27.93 -23.76
N PRO A 326 14.80 26.74 -23.71
CA PRO A 326 14.92 25.97 -22.48
C PRO A 326 15.53 26.81 -21.34
N PRO A 327 14.91 26.83 -20.15
CA PRO A 327 15.47 27.56 -19.01
C PRO A 327 16.86 27.01 -18.66
N THR A 328 17.77 27.92 -18.32
CA THR A 328 19.17 27.57 -17.99
C THR A 328 19.39 27.71 -16.49
N LEU A 329 20.50 27.15 -16.00
CA LEU A 329 20.90 27.34 -14.60
C LEU A 329 21.18 28.81 -14.28
N GLN A 330 21.68 29.58 -15.26
CA GLN A 330 22.00 31.01 -15.11
C GLN A 330 20.74 31.87 -14.99
N SER A 331 19.72 31.60 -15.81
CA SER A 331 18.45 32.36 -15.78
C SER A 331 17.51 31.90 -14.67
N HIS A 332 17.48 30.60 -14.39
CA HIS A 332 16.60 30.00 -13.39
C HIS A 332 17.37 29.01 -12.52
N PRO A 333 18.04 29.46 -11.44
CA PRO A 333 18.90 28.59 -10.62
C PRO A 333 18.13 27.56 -9.80
N THR A 334 16.88 27.85 -9.42
CA THR A 334 16.06 27.02 -8.52
C THR A 334 14.77 26.57 -9.19
N ILE A 335 14.14 25.54 -8.63
CA ILE A 335 12.81 25.12 -9.09
C ILE A 335 11.78 26.24 -8.90
N ALA A 336 11.88 26.99 -7.79
CA ALA A 336 10.99 28.10 -7.48
C ALA A 336 11.07 29.21 -8.54
N SER A 337 12.27 29.52 -9.06
CA SER A 337 12.42 30.54 -10.09
C SER A 337 11.89 30.09 -11.46
N ILE A 338 11.88 28.78 -11.75
CA ILE A 338 11.21 28.24 -12.96
C ILE A 338 9.69 28.29 -12.81
N ILE A 339 9.15 28.08 -11.60
CA ILE A 339 7.70 28.00 -11.37
C ILE A 339 7.05 29.38 -11.17
N ALA A 340 7.78 30.39 -10.69
CA ALA A 340 7.22 31.71 -10.40
C ALA A 340 6.40 32.33 -11.56
N PRO A 341 6.84 32.27 -12.84
CA PRO A 341 6.04 32.77 -13.97
C PRO A 341 4.75 31.98 -14.23
N LEU A 342 4.66 30.74 -13.75
CA LEU A 342 3.53 29.82 -13.94
C LEU A 342 2.55 29.85 -12.77
N SER A 343 2.86 30.61 -11.71
CA SER A 343 2.19 30.54 -10.39
C SER A 343 0.68 30.83 -10.40
N THR A 344 0.19 31.57 -11.40
CA THR A 344 -1.24 31.92 -11.52
C THR A 344 -2.09 30.79 -12.12
N HIS A 345 -1.46 29.75 -12.69
CA HIS A 345 -2.19 28.65 -13.32
C HIS A 345 -2.75 27.69 -12.26
N PRO A 346 -4.03 27.25 -12.36
CA PRO A 346 -4.70 26.43 -11.34
C PRO A 346 -4.05 25.05 -11.11
N VAL A 347 -3.27 24.57 -12.09
CA VAL A 347 -2.60 23.25 -12.04
C VAL A 347 -1.17 23.33 -11.49
N THR A 348 -0.66 24.54 -11.20
CA THR A 348 0.72 24.71 -10.71
C THR A 348 1.05 23.95 -9.42
N PRO A 349 0.16 23.83 -8.41
CA PRO A 349 0.44 22.99 -7.24
C PRO A 349 0.66 21.51 -7.58
N LEU A 350 -0.09 21.01 -8.56
CA LEU A 350 0.03 19.64 -9.02
C LEU A 350 1.34 19.42 -9.80
N LEU A 351 1.74 20.38 -10.63
CA LEU A 351 3.04 20.41 -11.30
C LEU A 351 4.18 20.41 -10.27
N GLN A 352 4.13 21.31 -9.29
CA GLN A 352 5.10 21.39 -8.19
C GLN A 352 5.28 20.03 -7.51
N SER A 353 4.18 19.33 -7.24
CA SER A 353 4.22 18.02 -6.58
C SER A 353 4.97 16.92 -7.34
N CYS A 354 5.26 17.12 -8.64
CA CYS A 354 5.95 16.16 -9.51
C CYS A 354 7.45 16.42 -9.67
N TYR A 355 7.92 17.58 -9.20
CA TYR A 355 9.31 18.01 -9.30
C TYR A 355 9.91 18.31 -7.93
N ALA A 356 9.15 18.95 -7.02
CA ALA A 356 9.60 19.20 -5.66
C ALA A 356 9.87 17.89 -4.90
N GLU A 357 11.03 17.79 -4.25
CA GLU A 357 11.48 16.60 -3.51
C GLU A 357 11.54 15.31 -4.34
N THR A 358 11.58 15.40 -5.68
CA THR A 358 11.57 14.22 -6.57
C THR A 358 12.75 14.26 -7.56
N PRO A 359 14.00 14.20 -7.06
CA PRO A 359 15.20 14.30 -7.91
C PRO A 359 15.38 13.07 -8.82
N THR A 360 14.66 11.98 -8.54
CA THR A 360 14.60 10.76 -9.35
C THR A 360 13.72 10.96 -10.59
N PRO A 361 13.83 10.09 -11.61
CA PRO A 361 13.04 10.23 -12.85
C PRO A 361 11.51 10.23 -12.62
N TYR A 362 10.99 9.51 -11.62
CA TYR A 362 9.55 9.39 -11.36
C TYR A 362 8.88 10.71 -10.90
N SER A 363 7.59 10.91 -11.20
CA SER A 363 6.78 12.04 -10.71
C SER A 363 6.40 11.92 -9.22
N LEU A 364 6.73 10.78 -8.61
CA LEU A 364 6.57 10.50 -7.19
C LEU A 364 7.95 10.19 -6.58
N ASN A 365 8.27 10.78 -5.44
CA ASN A 365 9.39 10.29 -4.64
C ASN A 365 8.98 8.93 -4.04
N LEU A 366 9.39 7.84 -4.71
CA LEU A 366 9.02 6.48 -4.34
C LEU A 366 9.53 6.10 -2.95
N THR A 367 10.72 6.58 -2.57
CA THR A 367 11.29 6.36 -1.23
C THR A 367 10.39 6.98 -0.16
N LEU A 368 10.01 8.25 -0.31
CA LEU A 368 9.09 8.90 0.62
C LEU A 368 7.69 8.29 0.58
N ALA A 369 7.22 7.80 -0.57
CA ALA A 369 5.93 7.11 -0.66
C ALA A 369 5.92 5.84 0.20
N VAL A 370 6.93 4.97 0.06
CA VAL A 370 7.08 3.76 0.90
C VAL A 370 7.18 4.13 2.38
N LEU A 371 7.96 5.17 2.73
CA LEU A 371 8.10 5.61 4.12
C LEU A 371 6.79 6.10 4.72
N ARG A 372 5.98 6.87 3.98
CA ARG A 372 4.65 7.33 4.44
C ARG A 372 3.68 6.16 4.63
N GLN A 373 3.69 5.21 3.72
CA GLN A 373 2.89 3.97 3.83
C GLN A 373 3.27 3.13 5.06
N GLY A 374 4.49 3.30 5.60
CA GLY A 374 4.90 2.68 6.85
C GLY A 374 3.94 2.92 8.02
N SER A 375 3.36 4.12 8.12
CA SER A 375 2.37 4.44 9.17
C SER A 375 1.07 3.66 9.01
N PHE A 376 0.62 3.42 7.78
CA PHE A 376 -0.55 2.60 7.48
C PHE A 376 -0.28 1.12 7.78
N VAL A 377 0.88 0.61 7.32
CA VAL A 377 1.37 -0.75 7.62
C VAL A 377 1.44 -0.98 9.13
N ASP A 378 1.94 -0.01 9.90
CA ASP A 378 1.99 -0.07 11.36
C ASP A 378 0.60 -0.20 11.99
N LYS A 379 -0.37 0.58 11.53
CA LYS A 379 -1.73 0.49 12.04
C LYS A 379 -2.34 -0.89 11.71
N MET A 380 -2.14 -1.42 10.51
CA MET A 380 -2.59 -2.77 10.13
C MET A 380 -1.95 -3.85 11.01
N HIS A 381 -0.63 -3.77 11.23
CA HIS A 381 0.11 -4.70 12.08
C HIS A 381 -0.32 -4.63 13.55
N GLN A 382 -0.59 -3.42 14.06
CA GLN A 382 -1.06 -3.22 15.44
C GLN A 382 -2.47 -3.78 15.67
N GLN A 383 -3.33 -3.73 14.65
CA GLN A 383 -4.65 -4.36 14.69
C GLN A 383 -4.58 -5.87 14.48
N LEU A 384 -3.62 -6.33 13.67
CA LEU A 384 -3.36 -7.74 13.36
C LEU A 384 -4.63 -8.50 12.93
N TRP A 385 -5.49 -7.87 12.12
CA TRP A 385 -6.79 -8.44 11.73
C TRP A 385 -6.66 -9.79 11.03
N ILE A 386 -5.57 -10.03 10.31
CA ILE A 386 -5.29 -11.30 9.62
C ILE A 386 -5.22 -12.50 10.57
N ARG A 387 -4.91 -12.27 11.86
CA ARG A 387 -4.95 -13.31 12.91
C ARG A 387 -6.21 -13.25 13.77
N SER A 388 -7.14 -12.34 13.49
CA SER A 388 -8.32 -12.11 14.32
C SER A 388 -9.36 -13.23 14.15
N PRO A 389 -10.03 -13.65 15.24
CA PRO A 389 -11.20 -14.53 15.15
C PRO A 389 -12.39 -13.90 14.42
N SER A 390 -12.35 -12.58 14.16
CA SER A 390 -13.39 -11.87 13.43
C SER A 390 -13.14 -11.79 11.92
N LEU A 391 -11.97 -12.22 11.44
CA LEU A 391 -11.55 -12.07 10.04
C LEU A 391 -12.60 -12.68 9.10
N MET A 392 -12.99 -13.92 9.40
CA MET A 392 -14.10 -14.62 8.77
C MET A 392 -15.27 -14.76 9.74
N GLY A 393 -16.46 -15.09 9.20
CA GLY A 393 -17.76 -15.04 9.89
C GLY A 393 -17.92 -15.92 11.14
N ARG A 394 -19.17 -16.20 11.52
CA ARG A 394 -19.49 -16.82 12.82
C ARG A 394 -18.93 -18.24 12.96
N LEU A 395 -18.53 -18.58 14.18
CA LEU A 395 -18.71 -19.93 14.72
C LEU A 395 -20.11 -19.97 15.31
N PRO A 396 -21.08 -20.70 14.75
CA PRO A 396 -22.40 -20.73 15.34
C PRO A 396 -22.34 -21.41 16.70
N LEU A 397 -22.50 -20.61 17.75
CA LEU A 397 -22.61 -21.05 19.15
C LEU A 397 -23.77 -22.05 19.33
N ASP A 398 -24.76 -21.98 18.43
CA ASP A 398 -25.93 -22.85 18.38
C ASP A 398 -25.61 -24.23 17.73
N SER A 399 -24.41 -24.43 17.20
CA SER A 399 -23.96 -25.62 16.45
C SER A 399 -22.88 -26.45 17.15
N ILE A 400 -22.67 -26.27 18.45
CA ILE A 400 -21.75 -27.10 19.26
C ILE A 400 -21.96 -28.63 19.02
N PRO A 401 -23.18 -29.15 18.75
CA PRO A 401 -23.37 -30.54 18.35
C PRO A 401 -22.87 -30.90 16.93
N LEU A 402 -22.90 -29.95 15.97
CA LEU A 402 -22.50 -30.17 14.57
C LEU A 402 -20.97 -30.11 14.37
N VAL A 403 -20.24 -29.38 15.20
CA VAL A 403 -18.76 -29.37 15.19
C VAL A 403 -18.18 -30.77 15.48
N ARG A 404 -18.92 -31.63 16.20
CA ARG A 404 -18.56 -33.04 16.39
C ARG A 404 -18.62 -33.90 15.12
N ALA A 405 -19.23 -33.41 14.03
CA ALA A 405 -19.44 -34.20 12.82
C ALA A 405 -18.27 -34.17 11.81
N ARG A 406 -17.23 -33.33 12.01
CA ARG A 406 -16.07 -33.24 11.11
C ARG A 406 -14.73 -33.02 11.85
N PRO A 407 -14.14 -34.07 12.45
CA PRO A 407 -12.84 -33.97 13.14
C PRO A 407 -11.69 -33.50 12.23
N GLU A 408 -11.80 -33.74 10.93
CA GLU A 408 -10.77 -33.51 9.91
C GLU A 408 -10.54 -32.02 9.58
N THR A 409 -11.51 -31.14 9.83
CA THR A 409 -11.45 -29.75 9.37
C THR A 409 -10.53 -28.93 10.27
N ARG A 410 -9.37 -28.47 9.79
CA ARG A 410 -8.40 -27.64 10.55
C ARG A 410 -8.89 -26.23 10.90
N SER A 411 -10.02 -25.81 10.32
CA SER A 411 -10.68 -24.53 10.57
C SER A 411 -11.55 -24.59 11.83
N VAL A 412 -11.53 -23.51 12.61
CA VAL A 412 -12.45 -23.32 13.74
C VAL A 412 -13.73 -22.64 13.25
N VAL A 413 -13.71 -21.94 12.11
CA VAL A 413 -14.85 -21.18 11.55
C VAL A 413 -15.56 -22.04 10.51
N LEU A 414 -16.44 -22.93 10.97
CA LEU A 414 -17.32 -23.68 10.09
C LEU A 414 -18.75 -23.13 10.21
N ILE A 415 -19.17 -22.35 9.22
CA ILE A 415 -20.47 -22.39 8.54
C ILE A 415 -20.52 -21.21 7.57
N ASN A 416 -20.97 -21.47 6.32
CA ASN A 416 -21.31 -20.49 5.28
C ASN A 416 -21.96 -19.27 5.93
N PRO A 417 -21.17 -18.22 6.21
CA PRO A 417 -21.67 -17.16 7.02
C PRO A 417 -22.50 -16.30 6.03
N PRO A 418 -23.68 -15.76 6.42
CA PRO A 418 -24.48 -14.97 5.49
C PRO A 418 -23.61 -13.88 4.84
N ASP A 419 -23.92 -13.47 3.60
CA ASP A 419 -23.13 -12.57 2.73
C ASP A 419 -22.67 -11.22 3.35
N THR A 420 -23.01 -10.96 4.62
CA THR A 420 -22.71 -9.76 5.41
C THR A 420 -21.85 -9.99 6.65
N SER A 421 -21.32 -11.20 6.85
CA SER A 421 -20.64 -11.59 8.10
C SER A 421 -19.11 -11.74 7.96
N GLY A 422 -18.38 -11.37 9.01
CA GLY A 422 -16.92 -11.22 8.99
C GLY A 422 -16.47 -9.76 8.85
N PHE A 423 -15.29 -9.46 9.40
CA PHE A 423 -14.71 -8.12 9.41
C PHE A 423 -14.46 -7.60 7.99
N LEU A 424 -13.78 -8.38 7.14
CA LEU A 424 -13.44 -7.95 5.78
C LEU A 424 -14.68 -7.74 4.89
N GLN A 425 -15.70 -8.58 5.03
CA GLN A 425 -16.96 -8.40 4.30
C GLN A 425 -17.66 -7.09 4.71
N ARG A 426 -17.68 -6.75 6.00
CA ARG A 426 -18.17 -5.45 6.48
C ARG A 426 -17.34 -4.29 5.96
N ALA A 427 -16.01 -4.42 5.95
CA ALA A 427 -15.11 -3.39 5.42
C ALA A 427 -15.38 -3.12 3.94
N VAL A 428 -15.54 -4.16 3.12
CA VAL A 428 -15.89 -4.04 1.69
C VAL A 428 -17.27 -3.38 1.50
N SER A 429 -18.27 -3.78 2.30
CA SER A 429 -19.59 -3.15 2.27
C SER A 429 -19.54 -1.67 2.65
N ARG A 430 -18.78 -1.31 3.68
CA ARG A 430 -18.59 0.08 4.13
C ARG A 430 -17.84 0.90 3.10
N TYR A 431 -16.82 0.33 2.45
CA TYR A 431 -16.12 0.97 1.34
C TYR A 431 -17.07 1.29 0.19
N LYS A 432 -17.99 0.39 -0.18
CA LYS A 432 -19.00 0.67 -1.20
C LYS A 432 -19.89 1.86 -0.86
N SER A 433 -20.38 1.93 0.38
CA SER A 433 -21.17 3.07 0.88
C SER A 433 -20.34 4.37 0.90
N TYR A 434 -19.14 4.32 1.49
CA TYR A 434 -18.21 5.45 1.56
C TYR A 434 -17.87 5.98 0.16
N PHE A 435 -17.56 5.11 -0.80
CA PHE A 435 -17.16 5.53 -2.13
C PHE A 435 -18.29 6.22 -2.90
N SER A 436 -19.56 5.88 -2.59
CA SER A 436 -20.73 6.56 -3.16
C SER A 436 -20.82 8.03 -2.71
N LEU A 437 -20.22 8.40 -1.58
CA LEU A 437 -20.16 9.79 -1.10
C LEU A 437 -19.41 10.69 -2.07
N PHE A 438 -18.42 10.18 -2.83
CA PHE A 438 -17.73 11.01 -3.82
C PHE A 438 -18.66 11.56 -4.88
N LYS A 439 -19.71 10.84 -5.25
CA LYS A 439 -20.74 11.33 -6.19
C LYS A 439 -21.63 12.39 -5.57
N LEU A 440 -22.01 12.20 -4.31
CA LEU A 440 -22.95 13.06 -3.58
C LEU A 440 -22.30 14.36 -3.07
N HIS A 441 -20.99 14.32 -2.81
CA HIS A 441 -20.23 15.43 -2.21
C HIS A 441 -19.02 15.81 -3.09
N PRO A 442 -19.23 16.30 -4.32
CA PRO A 442 -18.12 16.67 -5.21
C PRO A 442 -17.27 17.79 -4.61
N GLY A 443 -15.95 17.66 -4.74
CA GLY A 443 -14.97 18.65 -4.24
C GLY A 443 -14.74 18.66 -2.73
N LYS A 444 -15.45 17.82 -1.95
CA LYS A 444 -15.20 17.66 -0.52
C LYS A 444 -14.06 16.68 -0.26
N ILE A 445 -13.27 16.96 0.77
CA ILE A 445 -12.28 16.03 1.31
C ILE A 445 -13.05 15.00 2.13
N LEU A 446 -13.02 13.75 1.69
CA LEU A 446 -13.66 12.63 2.37
C LEU A 446 -12.58 11.75 3.01
N VAL A 447 -12.64 11.53 4.32
CA VAL A 447 -11.58 10.84 5.07
C VAL A 447 -12.04 9.43 5.43
N PRO A 448 -11.43 8.37 4.88
CA PRO A 448 -11.85 6.99 5.12
C PRO A 448 -11.56 6.55 6.56
N THR A 449 -12.41 5.68 7.13
CA THR A 449 -12.01 4.91 8.32
C THR A 449 -10.96 3.88 7.93
N ILE A 450 -10.16 3.41 8.89
CA ILE A 450 -9.02 2.55 8.60
C ILE A 450 -9.37 1.19 7.93
N ASP A 451 -10.54 0.64 8.22
CA ASP A 451 -11.09 -0.55 7.53
C ASP A 451 -11.48 -0.24 6.07
N VAL A 452 -12.05 0.95 5.83
CA VAL A 452 -12.41 1.43 4.49
C VAL A 452 -11.15 1.74 3.69
N ASP A 453 -10.13 2.34 4.30
CA ASP A 453 -8.84 2.67 3.67
C ASP A 453 -8.07 1.40 3.25
N LEU A 454 -8.11 0.33 4.06
CA LEU A 454 -7.60 -0.99 3.67
C LEU A 454 -8.22 -1.51 2.36
N VAL A 455 -9.55 -1.42 2.25
CA VAL A 455 -10.23 -1.85 1.03
C VAL A 455 -9.89 -0.91 -0.13
N TRP A 456 -9.82 0.39 0.11
CA TRP A 456 -9.46 1.36 -0.91
C TRP A 456 -8.06 1.11 -1.46
N HIS A 457 -7.07 0.89 -0.60
CA HIS A 457 -5.72 0.52 -1.04
C HIS A 457 -5.74 -0.76 -1.86
N SER A 458 -6.50 -1.78 -1.44
CA SER A 458 -6.66 -3.03 -2.18
C SER A 458 -7.30 -2.82 -3.58
N ALA A 459 -8.20 -1.83 -3.72
CA ALA A 459 -8.82 -1.48 -5.00
C ALA A 459 -7.82 -0.88 -5.98
N MET A 460 -6.95 0.02 -5.50
CA MET A 460 -5.95 0.70 -6.34
C MET A 460 -4.91 -0.26 -6.93
N LEU A 461 -4.71 -1.43 -6.32
CA LEU A 461 -3.85 -2.49 -6.84
C LEU A 461 -4.40 -3.20 -8.10
N THR A 462 -5.56 -2.80 -8.60
CA THR A 462 -6.10 -3.25 -9.89
C THR A 462 -6.45 -2.02 -10.76
N PRO A 463 -5.48 -1.40 -11.43
CA PRO A 463 -5.63 -0.05 -12.00
C PRO A 463 -6.80 0.10 -12.97
N VAL A 464 -6.97 -0.87 -13.88
CA VAL A 464 -8.05 -0.87 -14.87
C VAL A 464 -9.43 -0.92 -14.20
N ALA A 465 -9.62 -1.85 -13.26
CA ALA A 465 -10.89 -2.00 -12.54
C ALA A 465 -11.18 -0.80 -11.63
N TYR A 466 -10.15 -0.27 -10.97
CA TYR A 466 -10.28 0.90 -10.11
C TYR A 466 -10.73 2.14 -10.90
N ARG A 467 -10.11 2.41 -12.05
CA ARG A 467 -10.53 3.50 -12.95
C ARG A 467 -11.98 3.34 -13.40
N ALA A 468 -12.36 2.12 -13.81
CA ALA A 468 -13.73 1.82 -14.21
C ALA A 468 -14.74 2.02 -13.06
N TYR A 469 -14.40 1.55 -11.85
CA TYR A 469 -15.24 1.71 -10.66
C TYR A 469 -15.39 3.17 -10.26
N CYS A 470 -14.31 3.96 -10.28
CA CYS A 470 -14.35 5.40 -10.04
C CYS A 470 -15.34 6.09 -10.98
N LYS A 471 -15.21 5.85 -12.29
CA LYS A 471 -16.07 6.45 -13.31
C LYS A 471 -17.53 6.03 -13.12
N HIS A 472 -17.78 4.75 -12.82
CA HIS A 472 -19.12 4.21 -12.65
C HIS A 472 -19.83 4.74 -11.40
N VAL A 473 -19.13 4.77 -10.25
CA VAL A 473 -19.73 5.09 -8.95
C VAL A 473 -19.62 6.57 -8.62
N ALA A 474 -18.43 7.17 -8.76
CA ALA A 474 -18.17 8.57 -8.40
C ALA A 474 -18.38 9.55 -9.56
N GLY A 475 -18.56 9.05 -10.80
CA GLY A 475 -18.70 9.87 -12.00
C GLY A 475 -17.40 10.50 -12.49
N ARG A 476 -16.28 10.26 -11.80
CA ARG A 476 -14.94 10.78 -12.08
C ARG A 476 -13.90 9.88 -11.42
N PHE A 477 -12.64 9.96 -11.85
CA PHE A 477 -11.55 9.33 -11.13
C PHE A 477 -11.33 9.96 -9.76
N ILE A 478 -11.06 9.12 -8.77
CA ILE A 478 -10.76 9.53 -7.41
C ILE A 478 -9.29 9.18 -7.16
N ASP A 479 -8.47 10.20 -6.96
CA ASP A 479 -7.08 10.02 -6.57
C ASP A 479 -6.96 9.81 -5.05
N HIS A 480 -5.92 9.12 -4.61
CA HIS A 480 -5.63 8.91 -3.18
C HIS A 480 -4.49 9.83 -2.78
N ASN A 481 -4.79 10.84 -1.95
CA ASN A 481 -3.80 11.81 -1.49
C ASN A 481 -3.41 11.53 -0.04
N ASP A 482 -2.22 10.98 0.15
CA ASP A 482 -1.67 10.62 1.47
C ASP A 482 -0.93 11.78 2.18
N LYS A 483 -0.95 13.00 1.63
CA LYS A 483 -0.21 14.17 2.12
C LYS A 483 -1.07 15.24 2.83
N LEU A 484 -2.26 14.89 3.31
CA LEU A 484 -3.14 15.86 3.98
C LEU A 484 -2.63 16.15 5.41
N SER A 485 -2.77 17.41 5.86
CA SER A 485 -2.44 17.80 7.24
C SER A 485 -3.43 17.24 8.25
N GLU A 486 -3.01 17.10 9.51
CA GLU A 486 -3.85 16.57 10.60
C GLU A 486 -5.16 17.38 10.77
N ASP A 487 -5.07 18.72 10.82
CA ASP A 487 -6.26 19.58 10.91
C ASP A 487 -7.25 19.35 9.76
N THR A 488 -6.75 19.15 8.54
CA THR A 488 -7.59 18.87 7.36
C THR A 488 -8.26 17.50 7.46
N LEU A 489 -7.61 16.54 8.10
CA LEU A 489 -8.13 15.19 8.30
C LEU A 489 -9.23 15.18 9.36
N ASP A 490 -9.12 15.97 10.43
CA ASP A 490 -10.12 16.02 11.50
C ASP A 490 -11.44 16.60 10.99
N ASP A 491 -11.40 17.80 10.38
CA ASP A 491 -12.58 18.43 9.77
C ASP A 491 -13.20 17.54 8.68
N GLY A 492 -12.35 16.92 7.87
CA GLY A 492 -12.76 15.99 6.82
C GLY A 492 -13.43 14.74 7.38
N PHE A 493 -12.95 14.22 8.51
CA PHE A 493 -13.51 13.03 9.16
C PHE A 493 -14.89 13.30 9.72
N GLU A 494 -15.09 14.42 10.43
CA GLU A 494 -16.40 14.79 10.98
C GLU A 494 -17.45 14.94 9.87
N TYR A 495 -17.09 15.63 8.78
CA TYR A 495 -17.97 15.78 7.62
C TYR A 495 -18.32 14.43 7.00
N THR A 496 -17.31 13.58 6.79
CA THR A 496 -17.49 12.26 6.20
C THR A 496 -18.38 11.38 7.07
N ALA A 497 -18.22 11.44 8.39
CA ALA A 497 -19.02 10.68 9.34
C ALA A 497 -20.50 11.03 9.24
N ALA A 498 -20.83 12.34 9.22
CA ALA A 498 -22.20 12.80 9.09
C ALA A 498 -22.82 12.36 7.76
N ALA A 499 -22.09 12.55 6.65
CA ALA A 499 -22.56 12.15 5.32
C ALA A 499 -22.76 10.63 5.20
N PHE A 500 -21.86 9.84 5.77
CA PHE A 500 -21.97 8.38 5.80
C PHE A 500 -23.18 7.91 6.61
N GLU A 501 -23.39 8.47 7.81
CA GLU A 501 -24.56 8.15 8.65
C GLU A 501 -25.87 8.48 7.91
N GLU A 502 -25.93 9.59 7.18
CA GLU A 502 -27.10 9.98 6.39
C GLU A 502 -27.43 8.95 5.31
N ILE A 503 -26.46 8.58 4.46
CA ILE A 503 -26.73 7.69 3.32
C ILE A 503 -26.99 6.23 3.72
N THR A 504 -26.53 5.82 4.89
CA THR A 504 -26.68 4.45 5.41
C THR A 504 -27.90 4.28 6.31
N GLY A 505 -28.64 5.36 6.60
CA GLY A 505 -29.78 5.30 7.52
C GLY A 505 -29.35 5.13 8.98
N GLY A 506 -28.20 5.69 9.36
CA GLY A 506 -27.67 5.74 10.72
C GLY A 506 -26.63 4.67 11.04
N GLU A 507 -25.93 4.08 10.06
CA GLU A 507 -24.77 3.25 10.35
C GLU A 507 -23.62 4.11 10.88
N GLU A 508 -23.12 3.76 12.07
CA GLU A 508 -22.01 4.47 12.72
C GLU A 508 -20.74 4.44 11.86
N TYR A 509 -20.19 5.63 11.58
CA TYR A 509 -18.98 5.75 10.78
C TYR A 509 -17.73 5.39 11.60
N GLY A 510 -17.47 6.12 12.68
CA GLY A 510 -16.35 5.85 13.58
C GLY A 510 -16.68 4.79 14.62
N ARG A 511 -16.05 3.62 14.54
CA ARG A 511 -16.23 2.55 15.54
C ARG A 511 -14.92 1.87 15.94
N CYS A 512 -14.92 1.19 17.09
CA CYS A 512 -13.78 0.38 17.50
C CYS A 512 -13.69 -0.90 16.65
N LEU A 513 -12.55 -1.10 15.98
CA LEU A 513 -12.30 -2.23 15.09
C LEU A 513 -11.41 -3.32 15.73
N CYS A 514 -11.31 -3.34 17.06
CA CYS A 514 -10.48 -4.34 17.74
C CYS A 514 -11.09 -5.75 17.63
N TRP A 515 -10.27 -6.79 17.88
CA TRP A 515 -10.71 -8.19 17.78
C TRP A 515 -11.97 -8.48 18.60
N HIS A 516 -12.13 -7.84 19.77
CA HIS A 516 -13.31 -8.02 20.61
C HIS A 516 -14.57 -7.46 19.95
N CYS A 517 -14.56 -6.18 19.57
CA CYS A 517 -15.73 -5.52 18.97
C CYS A 517 -16.15 -6.17 17.66
N GLU A 518 -15.20 -6.48 16.77
CA GLU A 518 -15.53 -7.12 15.48
C GLU A 518 -15.98 -8.58 15.63
N THR A 519 -15.47 -9.30 16.64
CA THR A 519 -16.00 -10.64 16.98
C THR A 519 -17.40 -10.55 17.56
N ALA A 520 -17.68 -9.55 18.39
CA ALA A 520 -19.00 -9.33 18.96
C ALA A 520 -20.04 -8.98 17.88
N LEU A 521 -19.67 -8.14 16.91
CA LEU A 521 -20.48 -7.87 15.73
C LEU A 521 -20.75 -9.13 14.90
N ASN A 522 -19.74 -10.01 14.72
CA ASN A 522 -19.96 -11.30 14.07
C ASN A 522 -21.07 -12.09 14.80
N GLU A 523 -21.09 -12.11 16.13
CA GLU A 523 -22.09 -12.84 16.94
C GLU A 523 -23.45 -12.13 17.06
N GLY A 524 -23.63 -10.98 16.40
CA GLY A 524 -24.85 -10.18 16.47
C GLY A 524 -25.07 -9.54 17.84
N VAL A 525 -24.02 -9.43 18.66
CA VAL A 525 -24.04 -8.66 19.90
C VAL A 525 -24.02 -7.19 19.52
N ARG A 526 -24.92 -6.38 20.10
CA ARG A 526 -24.96 -4.94 19.86
C ARG A 526 -24.27 -4.20 21.01
N PRO A 527 -23.59 -3.07 20.73
CA PRO A 527 -23.10 -2.21 21.80
C PRO A 527 -24.27 -1.61 22.59
N GLY A 528 -24.25 -1.71 23.91
CA GLY A 528 -25.08 -0.89 24.81
C GLY A 528 -24.43 0.47 25.11
N GLY A 529 -25.24 1.42 25.59
CA GLY A 529 -24.84 2.81 25.85
C GLY A 529 -25.26 3.80 24.76
N GLY A 530 -25.24 5.11 25.06
CA GLY A 530 -25.49 6.19 24.09
C GLY A 530 -24.33 6.36 23.09
N LYS A 531 -24.55 7.13 22.00
CA LYS A 531 -23.55 7.35 20.92
C LYS A 531 -22.15 7.75 21.47
N GLU A 532 -22.08 8.58 22.51
CA GLU A 532 -20.81 9.03 23.12
C GLU A 532 -20.13 8.00 24.05
N GLU A 533 -20.81 6.97 24.54
CA GLU A 533 -20.20 5.92 25.36
C GLU A 533 -19.68 4.75 24.51
N ARG A 534 -20.23 4.58 23.30
CA ARG A 534 -19.99 3.45 22.38
C ARG A 534 -18.55 3.29 21.91
N TRP A 535 -17.83 4.40 21.80
CA TRP A 535 -16.42 4.44 21.40
C TRP A 535 -15.45 4.25 22.57
N LYS A 536 -15.89 4.50 23.81
CA LYS A 536 -15.08 4.36 25.03
C LYS A 536 -15.25 3.00 25.70
N VAL A 537 -16.47 2.49 25.77
CA VAL A 537 -16.83 1.28 26.52
C VAL A 537 -18.02 0.59 25.85
N TRP A 538 -17.80 -0.57 25.24
CA TRP A 538 -18.90 -1.47 24.88
C TRP A 538 -19.50 -2.04 26.18
N LYS A 539 -20.66 -1.53 26.62
CA LYS A 539 -21.47 -2.18 27.67
C LYS A 539 -22.37 -3.21 26.98
N VAL A 540 -21.95 -4.47 26.96
CA VAL A 540 -22.78 -5.54 26.37
C VAL A 540 -23.90 -5.92 27.34
N THR A 541 -25.10 -6.13 26.79
CA THR A 541 -26.21 -6.79 27.48
C THR A 541 -26.41 -8.18 26.86
N GLY A 542 -26.21 -9.22 27.66
CA GLY A 542 -26.32 -10.63 27.22
C GLY A 542 -25.16 -11.48 27.75
N ASP A 543 -25.26 -11.90 29.01
CA ASP A 543 -24.18 -12.52 29.81
C ASP A 543 -23.46 -13.67 29.09
N GLU A 544 -24.20 -14.53 28.37
CA GLU A 544 -23.65 -15.71 27.70
C GLU A 544 -22.92 -15.40 26.37
N LYS A 545 -23.50 -14.56 25.49
CA LYS A 545 -22.86 -14.22 24.21
C LYS A 545 -21.59 -13.39 24.41
N GLU A 546 -21.62 -12.45 25.34
CA GLU A 546 -20.45 -11.66 25.72
C GLU A 546 -19.31 -12.56 26.22
N ARG A 547 -19.63 -13.49 27.12
CA ARG A 547 -18.69 -14.48 27.65
C ARG A 547 -18.04 -15.29 26.52
N LEU A 548 -18.82 -15.75 25.54
CA LEU A 548 -18.33 -16.56 24.42
C LEU A 548 -17.43 -15.76 23.46
N VAL A 549 -17.79 -14.50 23.17
CA VAL A 549 -16.91 -13.57 22.41
C VAL A 549 -15.59 -13.39 23.13
N ARG A 550 -15.63 -13.14 24.45
CA ARG A 550 -14.41 -12.95 25.26
C ARG A 550 -13.53 -14.20 25.25
N LEU A 551 -14.10 -15.38 25.48
CA LEU A 551 -13.36 -16.65 25.45
C LEU A 551 -12.67 -16.87 24.10
N ARG A 552 -13.36 -16.61 22.99
CA ARG A 552 -12.78 -16.75 21.64
C ARG A 552 -11.62 -15.79 21.42
N VAL A 553 -11.80 -14.51 21.77
CA VAL A 553 -10.76 -13.49 21.59
C VAL A 553 -9.53 -13.81 22.43
N GLU A 554 -9.72 -14.23 23.69
CA GLU A 554 -8.60 -14.64 24.56
C GLU A 554 -7.88 -15.89 24.04
N TYR A 555 -8.60 -16.87 23.49
CA TYR A 555 -7.98 -18.03 22.84
C TYR A 555 -7.09 -17.62 21.68
N TYR A 556 -7.59 -16.81 20.74
CA TYR A 556 -6.81 -16.38 19.57
C TYR A 556 -5.62 -15.49 19.97
N ARG A 557 -5.78 -14.62 20.98
CA ARG A 557 -4.67 -13.82 21.53
C ARG A 557 -3.58 -14.71 22.08
N GLU A 558 -3.95 -15.74 22.81
CA GLU A 558 -3.00 -16.68 23.40
C GLU A 558 -2.35 -17.57 22.33
N VAL A 559 -3.08 -17.98 21.27
CA VAL A 559 -2.48 -18.67 20.11
C VAL A 559 -1.41 -17.78 19.46
N GLU A 560 -1.73 -16.53 19.18
CA GLU A 560 -0.78 -15.59 18.56
C GLU A 560 0.43 -15.30 19.46
N LYS A 561 0.20 -15.17 20.78
CA LYS A 561 1.29 -15.01 21.76
C LYS A 561 2.23 -16.21 21.74
N ARG A 562 1.69 -17.43 21.79
CA ARG A 562 2.50 -18.65 21.73
C ARG A 562 3.26 -18.78 20.41
N ARG A 563 2.66 -18.43 19.27
CA ARG A 563 3.33 -18.38 17.96
C ARG A 563 4.54 -17.46 17.98
N ARG A 564 4.37 -16.22 18.45
CA ARG A 564 5.48 -15.24 18.56
C ARG A 564 6.58 -15.72 19.50
N SER A 565 6.23 -16.45 20.56
CA SER A 565 7.16 -17.03 21.53
C SER A 565 7.72 -18.41 21.11
N ARG A 566 7.36 -18.93 19.92
CA ARG A 566 7.75 -20.27 19.43
C ARG A 566 7.40 -21.40 20.41
N MET A 567 6.28 -21.27 21.09
CA MET A 567 5.74 -22.29 22.00
C MET A 567 4.79 -23.25 21.25
N GLU A 568 4.53 -24.42 21.82
CA GLU A 568 3.53 -25.37 21.31
C GLU A 568 2.16 -24.70 21.15
N GLY A 569 1.48 -24.94 20.02
CA GLY A 569 0.18 -24.33 19.76
C GLY A 569 -0.92 -24.86 20.69
N LEU A 570 -2.08 -24.19 20.67
CA LEU A 570 -3.23 -24.58 21.47
C LEU A 570 -4.16 -25.53 20.73
N GLY A 571 -4.71 -26.52 21.43
CA GLY A 571 -5.70 -27.44 20.86
C GLY A 571 -7.07 -26.76 20.69
N ARG A 572 -7.76 -27.05 19.58
CA ARG A 572 -9.10 -26.51 19.29
C ARG A 572 -10.16 -26.98 20.30
N GLU A 573 -10.03 -28.21 20.79
CA GLU A 573 -10.90 -28.77 21.83
C GLU A 573 -10.84 -27.98 23.15
N GLY A 574 -9.71 -27.35 23.46
CA GLY A 574 -9.56 -26.49 24.63
C GLY A 574 -10.52 -25.29 24.61
N LEU A 575 -10.70 -24.67 23.44
CA LEU A 575 -11.66 -23.59 23.26
C LEU A 575 -13.09 -24.10 23.43
N PHE A 576 -13.45 -25.22 22.78
CA PHE A 576 -14.80 -25.78 22.88
C PHE A 576 -15.15 -26.23 24.30
N ALA A 577 -14.19 -26.82 25.02
CA ALA A 577 -14.35 -27.19 26.43
C ALA A 577 -14.58 -25.96 27.31
N ALA A 578 -13.82 -24.88 27.11
CA ALA A 578 -13.99 -23.63 27.84
C ALA A 578 -15.37 -22.98 27.57
N MET A 579 -15.83 -23.01 26.32
CA MET A 579 -17.13 -22.48 25.92
C MET A 579 -18.29 -23.24 26.57
N LYS A 580 -18.19 -24.57 26.72
CA LYS A 580 -19.22 -25.43 27.33
C LYS A 580 -19.37 -25.29 28.85
N ARG A 581 -18.31 -24.88 29.56
CA ARG A 581 -18.41 -24.58 31.00
C ARG A 581 -19.36 -23.39 31.15
N LYS A 582 -20.27 -23.39 32.13
CA LYS A 582 -21.11 -22.22 32.42
C LYS A 582 -20.32 -21.26 33.30
#